data_AF-A0A1H8JGQ2-F1
#
_entry.id   AF-A0A1H8JGQ2-F1
#
_cell.length_a   1.000
_cell.length_b   1.000
_cell.length_c   1.000
_cell.angle_alpha   90.00
_cell.angle_beta   90.00
_cell.angle_gamma   90.00
#
_symmetry.space_group_name_H-M   'P 1'
#
loop_
_entity.id
_entity.type
_entity.pdbx_description
1 polymer ?
#
loop_
_entity_poly.entity_id
_entity_poly.type
_entity_poly.pdbx_seq_one_letter_code
_entity_poly.pdbx_strand_id
1 'polypeptide(L)' 'MQITNDARDFLQTLLNDREAKGIRVYFAGFG' A
#
# COMPACT_ATOMS: atom_id res chain seq x y z
N MET A 1 -4.97 -5.36 9.44
CA MET A 1 -5.15 -4.02 8.86
C MET A 1 -6.25 -4.12 7.82
N GLN A 2 -7.27 -3.28 7.91
CA GLN A 2 -8.28 -3.15 6.87
C GLN A 2 -7.96 -1.89 6.06
N ILE A 3 -7.95 -1.99 4.74
CA ILE A 3 -7.81 -0.85 3.84
C ILE A 3 -9.12 -0.68 3.08
N THR A 4 -9.42 0.55 2.68
CA THR A 4 -10.58 0.84 1.84
C THR A 4 -10.38 0.29 0.42
N ASN A 5 -11.47 0.15 -0.33
CA ASN A 5 -11.40 -0.25 -1.74
C ASN A 5 -10.57 0.77 -2.55
N ASP A 6 -10.80 2.06 -2.35
CA ASP A 6 -10.05 3.12 -3.03
C ASP A 6 -8.54 3.05 -2.75
N ALA A 7 -8.16 2.75 -1.51
CA ALA A 7 -6.75 2.56 -1.16
C ALA A 7 -6.16 1.33 -1.85
N ARG A 8 -6.92 0.23 -1.98
CA ARG A 8 -6.47 -0.96 -2.71
C ARG A 8 -6.23 -0.63 -4.19
N ASP A 9 -7.15 0.05 -4.84
CA ASP A 9 -7.08 0.35 -6.26
C ASP A 9 -5.87 1.25 -6.57
N PHE A 10 -5.65 2.27 -5.75
CA PHE A 10 -4.46 3.12 -5.85
C PHE A 10 -3.16 2.30 -5.69
N LEU A 11 -3.10 1.43 -4.68
CA LEU A 11 -1.93 0.60 -4.41
C LEU A 11 -1.66 -0.40 -5.53
N GLN A 12 -2.69 -0.95 -6.18
CA GLN A 12 -2.52 -1.85 -7.33
C GLN A 12 -1.91 -1.13 -8.53
N THR A 13 -2.36 0.08 -8.85
CA THR A 13 -1.77 0.90 -9.91
C THR A 13 -0.28 1.14 -9.62
N LEU A 14 0.05 1.54 -8.40
CA LEU A 14 1.43 1.82 -8.01
C LEU A 14 2.34 0.57 -8.05
N LEU A 15 1.81 -0.61 -7.70
CA LEU A 15 2.56 -1.87 -7.76
C LEU A 15 2.84 -2.31 -9.20
N ASN A 16 1.87 -2.15 -10.09
CA ASN A 16 2.03 -2.47 -11.51
C ASN A 16 3.05 -1.54 -12.18
N ASP A 17 2.96 -0.23 -11.93
CA ASP A 17 3.87 0.77 -12.51
C ASP A 17 5.33 0.56 -12.11
N ARG A 18 5.56 -0.02 -10.92
CA ARG A 18 6.91 -0.24 -10.37
C ARG A 18 7.40 -1.68 -10.48
N GLU A 19 6.65 -2.56 -11.15
CA GLU A 19 6.90 -4.01 -11.20
C GLU A 19 7.17 -4.61 -9.81
N ALA A 20 6.49 -4.08 -8.79
CA ALA A 20 6.72 -4.40 -7.40
C ALA A 20 5.78 -5.53 -6.94
N LYS A 21 6.32 -6.51 -6.21
CA LYS A 21 5.56 -7.69 -5.76
C LYS A 21 4.69 -7.46 -4.51
N GLY A 22 4.75 -6.28 -3.90
CA GLY A 22 3.99 -5.97 -2.70
C GLY A 22 4.49 -4.73 -1.95
N ILE A 23 3.87 -4.47 -0.81
CA ILE A 23 4.08 -3.27 0.00
C ILE A 23 4.51 -3.67 1.40
N ARG A 24 5.47 -2.93 1.96
CA ARG A 24 5.82 -3.02 3.38
C ARG A 24 5.35 -1.76 4.09
N VAL A 25 4.51 -1.95 5.10
CA VAL A 25 3.98 -0.86 5.93
C VAL A 25 4.79 -0.78 7.21
N TYR A 26 5.30 0.41 7.52
CA TYR A 26 5.94 0.72 8.80
C TYR A 26 5.02 1.65 9.58
N PHE A 27 4.72 1.28 10.82
CA PHE A 27 4.10 2.19 11.76
C PHE A 27 5.23 2.88 12.52
N ALA A 28 5.51 4.13 12.16
CA ALA A 28 6.30 4.98 13.04
C ALA A 28 5.45 5.22 14.30
N GLY A 29 5.86 4.64 15.42
CA GLY A 29 5.25 4.95 16.71
C GLY A 29 5.54 6.42 17.01
N PHE A 30 4.52 7.26 16.91
CA PHE A 30 4.56 8.61 17.44
C PHE A 30 3.91 8.57 18.82
N GLY A 31 4.72 8.88 19.84
CA GLY A 31 4.25 9.33 21.15
C GLY A 31 4.11 10.84 21.16
#